data_AF-A0A2T0W3V8-F1
#
_entry.id   AF-A0A2T0W3V8-F1
#
_cell.length_a   1.000
_cell.length_b   1.000
_cell.length_c   1.000
_cell.angle_alpha   90.00
_cell.angle_beta   90.00
_cell.angle_gamma   90.00
#
_symmetry.space_group_name_H-M   'P 1'
#
loop_
_entity.id
_entity.type
_entity.pdbx_description
1 polymer ?
#
loop_
_entity_poly.entity_id
_entity_poly.type
_entity_poly.pdbx_seq_one_letter_code
_entity_poly.pdbx_strand_id
1 'polypeptide(L)'
;MRYPASEKLEIIRLVEDSHLSASLTLAKLGIPRTTFYRWYDRYLQRGEAGLQDQSPKPTHVWNRVPTEVKSKVVQLALQETELSPRELAVTFTDQERYFVSESTVYRVLKAHDLITSPAFIVIKAANAFKDKTTAINQLWQTDFTYIKVLGWGWFYLSTVLDDYSRYIVF
;
A
#
# COMPACT_ATOMS: atom_id res chain seq x y z
N MET A 1 8.69 -25.33 -19.73
CA MET A 1 10.01 -25.23 -19.06
C MET A 1 10.39 -23.75 -18.99
N ARG A 2 10.85 -23.26 -17.84
CA ARG A 2 11.21 -21.85 -17.66
C ARG A 2 12.73 -21.74 -17.63
N TYR A 3 13.31 -21.09 -18.63
CA TYR A 3 14.76 -20.98 -18.80
C TYR A 3 15.30 -19.77 -18.01
N PRO A 4 16.29 -19.95 -17.12
CA PRO A 4 17.00 -18.85 -16.50
C PRO A 4 17.75 -18.01 -17.55
N ALA A 5 18.15 -16.79 -17.19
CA ALA A 5 18.81 -15.88 -18.12
C ALA A 5 20.15 -16.44 -18.64
N SER A 6 20.89 -17.15 -17.79
CA SER A 6 22.14 -17.84 -18.15
C SER A 6 21.94 -18.89 -19.23
N GLU A 7 20.95 -19.78 -19.06
CA GLU A 7 20.66 -20.84 -20.04
C GLU A 7 20.18 -20.25 -21.37
N LYS A 8 19.39 -19.16 -21.35
CA LYS A 8 19.01 -18.44 -22.57
C LYS A 8 20.23 -17.87 -23.31
N LEU A 9 21.23 -17.36 -22.57
CA LEU A 9 22.45 -16.81 -23.15
C LEU A 9 23.31 -17.90 -23.79
N GLU A 10 23.45 -19.04 -23.11
CA GLU A 10 24.15 -20.22 -23.65
C GLU A 10 23.48 -20.72 -24.94
N ILE A 11 22.14 -20.79 -24.96
CA ILE A 11 21.39 -21.16 -26.16
C ILE A 11 21.64 -20.18 -27.31
N ILE A 12 21.69 -18.87 -27.03
CA ILE A 12 21.97 -17.85 -28.05
C ILE A 12 23.37 -18.04 -28.64
N ARG A 13 24.40 -18.17 -27.78
CA ARG A 13 25.78 -18.41 -28.23
C ARG A 13 25.90 -19.69 -29.04
N LEU A 14 25.27 -20.77 -28.59
CA LEU A 14 25.29 -22.04 -29.29
C LEU A 14 24.62 -21.96 -30.67
N VAL A 15 23.61 -21.11 -30.84
CA VAL A 15 22.96 -20.87 -32.13
C VAL A 15 23.83 -19.97 -33.03
N GLU A 16 24.51 -18.97 -32.47
CA GLU A 16 25.43 -18.08 -33.19
C GLU A 16 26.70 -18.80 -33.67
N ASP A 17 27.27 -19.68 -32.85
CA ASP A 17 28.51 -20.42 -33.14
C ASP A 17 28.28 -21.69 -33.97
N SER A 18 27.03 -22.12 -34.14
CA SER A 18 26.71 -23.37 -34.86
C SER A 18 26.90 -23.22 -36.37
N HIS A 19 27.55 -24.20 -36.97
CA HIS A 19 27.63 -24.35 -38.43
C HIS A 19 26.30 -24.82 -39.06
N LEU A 20 25.31 -25.20 -38.24
CA LEU A 20 23.98 -25.62 -38.69
C LEU A 20 23.04 -24.42 -38.74
N SER A 21 22.02 -24.48 -39.59
CA SER A 21 21.00 -23.44 -39.62
C SER A 21 20.30 -23.31 -38.26
N ALA A 22 20.00 -22.07 -37.84
CA ALA A 22 19.34 -21.80 -36.57
C ALA A 22 18.05 -22.63 -36.37
N SER A 23 17.30 -22.88 -37.45
CA SER A 23 16.09 -23.72 -37.40
C SER A 23 16.39 -25.17 -36.99
N LEU A 24 17.49 -25.74 -37.49
CA LEU A 24 17.86 -27.12 -37.21
C LEU A 24 18.48 -27.25 -35.81
N THR A 25 19.29 -26.27 -35.40
CA THR A 25 19.83 -26.19 -34.04
C THR A 25 18.71 -26.10 -33.00
N LEU A 26 17.74 -25.20 -33.19
CA LEU A 26 16.60 -25.04 -32.28
C LEU A 26 15.68 -26.27 -32.24
N ALA A 27 15.48 -26.94 -33.39
CA ALA A 27 14.72 -28.18 -33.44
C ALA A 27 15.38 -29.29 -32.60
N LYS A 28 16.71 -29.43 -32.66
CA LYS A 28 17.46 -30.38 -31.82
C LYS A 28 17.37 -30.06 -30.32
N LEU A 29 17.30 -28.77 -29.96
CA LEU A 29 17.13 -28.32 -28.57
C LEU A 29 15.68 -28.38 -28.08
N GLY A 30 14.71 -28.67 -28.96
CA GLY A 30 13.28 -28.66 -28.61
C GLY A 30 12.72 -27.26 -28.32
N ILE A 31 13.36 -26.20 -28.82
CA ILE A 31 12.97 -24.81 -28.54
C ILE A 31 12.14 -24.25 -29.70
N PRO A 32 10.91 -23.76 -29.45
CA PRO A 32 10.12 -23.09 -30.49
C PRO A 32 10.84 -21.84 -31.02
N ARG A 33 10.88 -21.68 -32.35
CA ARG A 33 11.55 -20.54 -33.02
C ARG A 33 11.05 -19.19 -32.53
N THR A 34 9.74 -19.06 -32.29
CA THR A 34 9.11 -17.83 -31.76
C THR A 34 9.63 -17.44 -30.38
N THR A 35 9.88 -18.43 -29.52
CA THR A 35 10.46 -18.21 -28.19
C THR A 35 11.90 -17.75 -28.29
N PHE A 36 12.70 -18.40 -29.15
CA PHE A 36 14.10 -18.03 -29.38
C PHE A 36 14.22 -16.61 -29.91
N TYR A 37 13.53 -16.26 -30.99
CA TYR A 37 13.64 -14.91 -31.57
C TYR A 37 13.19 -13.82 -30.60
N ARG A 38 12.18 -14.07 -29.76
CA ARG A 38 11.80 -13.13 -28.69
C ARG A 38 12.88 -12.95 -27.62
N TRP A 39 13.72 -13.97 -27.35
CA TRP A 39 14.88 -13.81 -26.47
C TRP A 39 16.00 -13.08 -27.20
N TYR A 40 16.26 -13.44 -28.44
CA TYR A 40 17.28 -12.86 -29.29
C TYR A 40 17.05 -11.36 -29.52
N ASP A 41 15.83 -10.93 -29.83
CA ASP A 41 15.48 -9.51 -29.97
C ASP A 41 15.72 -8.73 -28.67
N ARG A 42 15.40 -9.34 -27.52
CA ARG A 42 15.66 -8.72 -26.21
C ARG A 42 17.15 -8.64 -25.90
N TYR A 43 17.91 -9.66 -26.30
CA TYR A 43 19.36 -9.69 -26.18
C TYR A 43 20.01 -8.61 -27.05
N LEU A 44 19.58 -8.44 -28.30
CA LEU A 44 20.08 -7.37 -29.16
C LEU A 44 19.77 -5.97 -28.62
N GLN A 45 18.61 -5.77 -27.97
CA GLN A 45 18.22 -4.46 -27.45
C GLN A 45 18.86 -4.09 -26.10
N ARG A 46 19.09 -5.08 -25.22
CA ARG A 46 19.46 -4.84 -23.80
C ARG A 46 20.62 -5.71 -23.32
N GLY A 47 21.29 -6.44 -24.20
CA GLY A 47 22.31 -7.42 -23.85
C GLY A 47 21.75 -8.54 -22.97
N GLU A 48 22.63 -9.13 -22.16
CA GLU A 48 22.30 -10.21 -21.22
C GLU A 48 21.18 -9.82 -20.24
N ALA A 49 21.10 -8.55 -19.83
CA ALA A 49 20.05 -8.04 -18.96
C ALA A 49 18.63 -8.21 -19.57
N GLY A 50 18.51 -8.22 -20.90
CA GLY A 50 17.24 -8.43 -21.61
C GLY A 50 16.68 -9.85 -21.49
N LEU A 51 17.52 -10.82 -21.16
CA LEU A 51 17.16 -12.24 -21.04
C LEU A 51 16.50 -12.58 -19.70
N GLN A 52 16.60 -11.67 -18.72
CA GLN A 52 15.87 -11.77 -17.47
C GLN A 52 14.36 -11.79 -17.74
N ASP A 53 13.65 -12.60 -16.96
CA ASP A 53 12.19 -12.64 -17.05
C ASP A 53 11.61 -11.35 -16.48
N GLN A 54 10.80 -10.68 -17.28
CA GLN A 54 10.04 -9.52 -16.84
C GLN A 54 8.69 -9.99 -16.31
N SER A 55 8.21 -9.36 -15.25
CA SER A 55 6.84 -9.58 -14.78
C SER A 55 5.87 -9.29 -15.93
N PRO A 56 4.88 -10.16 -16.20
CA PRO A 56 3.88 -9.89 -17.23
C PRO A 56 3.14 -8.60 -16.86
N LYS A 57 3.32 -7.57 -17.67
CA LYS A 57 2.59 -6.30 -17.55
C LYS A 57 1.59 -6.24 -18.69
N PRO A 58 0.30 -5.96 -18.41
CA PRO A 58 -0.69 -5.80 -19.47
C PRO A 58 -0.29 -4.62 -20.36
N THR A 59 -0.34 -4.83 -21.68
CA THR A 59 -0.01 -3.80 -22.68
C THR A 59 -0.98 -2.62 -22.60
N HIS A 60 -2.23 -2.86 -22.18
CA HIS A 60 -3.26 -1.85 -22.06
C HIS A 60 -4.06 -2.04 -20.77
N VAL A 61 -4.34 -0.93 -20.07
CA VAL A 61 -5.20 -0.90 -18.88
C VAL A 61 -6.35 0.06 -19.17
N TRP A 62 -7.54 -0.49 -19.41
CA TRP A 62 -8.74 0.26 -19.84
C TRP A 62 -9.21 1.30 -18.81
N ASN A 63 -9.01 1.02 -17.52
CA ASN A 63 -9.44 1.90 -16.42
C ASN A 63 -8.33 2.83 -15.94
N ARG A 64 -7.38 3.18 -16.82
CA ARG A 64 -6.28 4.09 -16.47
C ARG A 64 -6.82 5.53 -16.43
N VAL A 65 -6.83 6.12 -15.24
CA VAL A 65 -7.13 7.55 -15.09
C VAL A 65 -6.11 8.37 -15.91
N PRO A 66 -6.58 9.31 -16.77
CA PRO A 66 -5.71 10.17 -17.57
C PRO A 66 -4.72 10.96 -16.71
N THR A 67 -3.56 11.28 -17.29
CA THR A 67 -2.50 11.97 -16.55
C THR A 67 -2.95 13.37 -16.12
N GLU A 68 -3.74 14.03 -16.94
CA GLU A 68 -4.31 15.36 -16.70
C GLU A 68 -5.20 15.36 -15.46
N VAL A 69 -6.04 14.33 -15.31
CA VAL A 69 -6.90 14.16 -14.14
C VAL A 69 -6.06 13.93 -12.88
N LYS A 70 -4.99 13.13 -12.96
CA LYS A 70 -4.08 12.92 -11.82
C LYS A 70 -3.40 14.21 -11.40
N SER A 71 -2.96 15.03 -12.36
CA SER A 71 -2.35 16.34 -12.07
C SER A 71 -3.32 17.27 -11.35
N LYS A 72 -4.60 17.28 -11.75
CA LYS A 72 -5.64 18.06 -11.05
C LYS A 72 -5.87 17.55 -9.62
N VAL A 73 -5.90 16.23 -9.39
CA VAL A 73 -6.00 15.64 -8.05
C VAL A 73 -4.84 16.10 -7.16
N VAL A 74 -3.61 16.10 -7.69
CA VAL A 74 -2.43 16.60 -6.98
C VAL A 74 -2.57 18.10 -6.67
N GLN A 75 -3.03 18.89 -7.63
CA GLN A 75 -3.23 20.32 -7.45
C GLN A 75 -4.23 20.63 -6.34
N LEU A 76 -5.36 19.92 -6.32
CA LEU A 76 -6.37 20.04 -5.27
C LEU A 76 -5.81 19.65 -3.90
N ALA A 77 -5.03 18.57 -3.82
CA ALA A 77 -4.41 18.13 -2.58
C ALA A 77 -3.36 19.13 -2.04
N LEU A 78 -2.68 19.86 -2.92
CA LEU A 78 -1.74 20.92 -2.52
C LEU A 78 -2.45 22.21 -2.09
N GLN A 79 -3.67 22.45 -2.58
CA GLN A 79 -4.51 23.58 -2.15
C GLN A 79 -5.18 23.29 -0.80
N GLU A 80 -5.65 22.06 -0.61
CA GLU A 80 -6.46 21.63 0.53
C GLU A 80 -5.72 20.56 1.35
N THR A 81 -4.62 20.95 2.00
CA THR A 81 -3.67 20.02 2.65
C THR A 81 -4.25 19.25 3.84
N GLU A 82 -5.34 19.75 4.43
CA GLU A 82 -6.01 19.13 5.58
C GLU A 82 -6.98 18.03 5.19
N LEU A 83 -7.37 17.94 3.91
CA LEU A 83 -8.35 16.96 3.46
C LEU A 83 -7.72 15.56 3.35
N SER A 84 -8.42 14.58 3.91
CA SER A 84 -8.07 13.18 3.74
C SER A 84 -8.22 12.74 2.27
N PRO A 85 -7.57 11.64 1.85
CA PRO A 85 -7.76 11.08 0.50
C PRO A 85 -9.22 10.80 0.14
N ARG A 86 -10.06 10.50 1.14
CA ARG A 86 -11.49 10.28 0.98
C ARG A 86 -12.23 11.58 0.70
N GLU A 87 -11.96 12.62 1.48
CA GLU A 87 -12.57 13.94 1.29
C GLU A 87 -12.12 14.54 -0.04
N LEU A 88 -10.84 14.43 -0.39
CA LEU A 88 -10.32 14.85 -1.69
C LEU A 88 -11.04 14.16 -2.85
N ALA A 89 -11.35 12.86 -2.75
CA ALA A 89 -12.07 12.14 -3.79
C ALA A 89 -13.51 12.67 -3.99
N VAL A 90 -14.19 13.00 -2.89
CA VAL A 90 -15.54 13.59 -2.92
C VAL A 90 -15.49 15.00 -3.50
N THR A 91 -14.65 15.87 -2.92
CA THR A 91 -14.47 17.26 -3.38
C THR A 91 -14.08 17.33 -4.85
N PHE A 92 -13.16 16.46 -5.29
CA PHE A 92 -12.75 16.39 -6.69
C PHE A 92 -13.92 15.99 -7.61
N THR A 93 -14.71 14.99 -7.19
CA THR A 93 -15.86 14.54 -7.99
C THR A 93 -16.91 15.63 -8.14
N ASP A 94 -17.16 16.40 -7.08
CA ASP A 94 -18.13 17.49 -7.07
C ASP A 94 -17.66 18.70 -7.90
N GLN A 95 -16.38 19.08 -7.79
CA GLN A 95 -15.81 20.24 -8.47
C GLN A 95 -15.53 19.97 -9.96
N GLU A 96 -14.89 18.85 -10.29
CA GLU A 96 -14.42 18.56 -11.64
C GLU A 96 -15.42 17.73 -12.46
N ARG A 97 -16.55 17.32 -11.84
CA ARG A 97 -17.56 16.42 -12.41
C ARG A 97 -16.95 15.14 -12.99
N TYR A 98 -15.84 14.70 -12.41
CA TYR A 98 -15.10 13.51 -12.83
C TYR A 98 -14.91 12.59 -11.63
N PHE A 99 -15.44 11.37 -11.73
CA PHE A 99 -15.35 10.42 -10.65
C PHE A 99 -13.94 9.86 -10.50
N VAL A 100 -13.38 9.99 -9.30
CA VAL A 100 -12.13 9.32 -8.89
C VAL A 100 -12.38 8.60 -7.58
N SER A 101 -12.02 7.32 -7.50
CA SER A 101 -12.13 6.57 -6.25
C SER A 101 -11.08 7.02 -5.23
N GLU A 102 -11.42 6.96 -3.93
CA GLU A 102 -10.49 7.22 -2.82
C GLU A 102 -9.17 6.46 -2.99
N SER A 103 -9.23 5.17 -3.33
CA SER A 103 -8.03 4.35 -3.53
C SER A 103 -7.14 4.86 -4.67
N THR A 104 -7.72 5.52 -5.68
CA THR A 104 -6.96 6.13 -6.77
C THR A 104 -6.35 7.45 -6.35
N VAL A 105 -7.09 8.31 -5.62
CA VAL A 105 -6.53 9.51 -4.99
C VAL A 105 -5.35 9.13 -4.10
N TYR A 106 -5.53 8.17 -3.19
CA TYR A 106 -4.46 7.65 -2.34
C TYR A 106 -3.24 7.19 -3.15
N ARG A 107 -3.44 6.39 -4.21
CA ARG A 107 -2.33 5.92 -5.06
C ARG A 107 -1.62 7.08 -5.78
N VAL A 108 -2.35 8.10 -6.21
CA VAL A 108 -1.79 9.30 -6.84
C VAL A 108 -0.96 10.09 -5.84
N LEU A 109 -1.50 10.36 -4.65
CA LEU A 109 -0.78 11.08 -3.59
C LEU A 109 0.47 10.31 -3.14
N LYS A 110 0.36 9.00 -2.96
CA LYS A 110 1.50 8.13 -2.61
C LYS A 110 2.62 8.20 -3.65
N ALA A 111 2.26 8.18 -4.93
CA ALA A 111 3.24 8.24 -6.01
C ALA A 111 3.95 9.60 -6.14
N HIS A 112 3.40 10.65 -5.52
CA HIS A 112 4.00 11.99 -5.46
C HIS A 112 4.56 12.32 -4.06
N ASP A 113 4.67 11.32 -3.18
CA ASP A 113 5.13 11.49 -1.78
C ASP A 113 4.32 12.53 -0.98
N LEU A 114 3.04 12.71 -1.31
CA LEU A 114 2.11 13.66 -0.67
C LEU A 114 1.27 13.05 0.45
N ILE A 115 1.45 11.76 0.73
CA ILE A 115 0.85 11.17 1.92
C ILE A 115 1.79 11.52 3.06
N THR A 116 1.41 12.53 3.84
CA THR A 116 1.99 12.75 5.15
C THR A 116 1.83 11.45 5.93
N SER A 117 2.92 10.70 6.11
CA SER A 117 2.95 9.60 7.08
C SER A 117 2.33 10.17 8.34
N PRO A 118 1.32 9.52 8.95
CA PRO A 118 0.77 10.03 10.19
C PRO A 118 1.97 10.24 11.09
N ALA A 119 2.27 11.50 11.41
CA ALA A 119 3.07 11.76 12.57
C ALA A 119 2.37 10.91 13.62
N PHE A 120 3.04 9.88 14.13
CA PHE A 120 2.57 9.23 15.32
C PHE A 120 2.64 10.34 16.35
N ILE A 121 1.60 11.17 16.40
CA ILE A 121 1.26 11.98 17.54
C ILE A 121 0.88 10.90 18.51
N VAL A 122 1.90 10.34 19.15
CA VAL A 122 1.75 9.53 20.32
C VAL A 122 1.00 10.47 21.24
N ILE A 123 -0.32 10.28 21.31
CA ILE A 123 -1.16 10.95 22.29
C ILE A 123 -0.62 10.43 23.61
N LYS A 124 0.40 11.11 24.13
CA LYS A 124 0.92 10.86 25.45
C LYS A 124 -0.23 11.20 26.38
N ALA A 125 -0.67 10.23 27.16
CA ALA A 125 -1.62 10.49 28.22
C ALA A 125 -1.12 11.68 29.04
N ALA A 126 -1.98 12.69 29.21
CA ALA A 126 -1.66 13.81 30.09
C ALA A 126 -1.55 13.29 31.53
N ASN A 127 -0.61 13.82 32.32
CA ASN A 127 -0.44 13.43 33.73
C ASN A 127 -1.60 13.89 34.63
N ALA A 128 -2.51 14.71 34.12
CA ALA A 128 -3.65 15.24 34.85
C ALA A 128 -4.81 15.58 33.92
N PHE A 129 -6.03 15.48 34.44
CA PHE A 129 -7.23 16.04 33.80
C PHE A 129 -7.09 17.56 33.67
N LYS A 130 -7.57 18.09 32.53
CA LYS A 130 -7.55 19.52 32.20
C LYS A 130 -8.44 20.31 33.17
N ASP A 131 -9.62 19.77 33.48
CA ASP A 131 -10.59 20.37 34.38
C ASP A 131 -10.47 19.68 35.75
N LYS A 132 -10.04 20.45 36.75
CA LYS A 132 -9.86 19.97 38.13
C LYS A 132 -11.12 20.25 38.94
N THR A 133 -11.55 19.26 39.72
CA THR A 133 -12.62 19.43 40.70
C THR A 133 -12.14 20.28 41.88
N THR A 134 -13.04 21.10 42.42
CA THR A 134 -12.82 21.98 43.58
C THR A 134 -13.74 21.66 44.76
N ALA A 135 -14.73 20.79 44.58
CA ALA A 135 -15.64 20.34 45.62
C ALA A 135 -16.20 18.93 45.33
N ILE A 136 -16.75 18.29 46.36
CA ILE A 136 -17.43 16.99 46.23
C ILE A 136 -18.62 17.06 45.24
N ASN A 137 -18.90 15.94 44.58
CA ASN A 137 -20.01 15.76 43.64
C ASN A 137 -19.96 16.64 42.38
N GLN A 138 -18.79 17.14 41.99
CA GLN A 138 -18.61 17.89 40.73
C GLN A 138 -18.29 16.99 39.53
N LEU A 139 -17.63 15.86 39.76
CA LEU A 139 -17.30 14.88 38.73
C LEU A 139 -17.24 13.49 39.36
N TRP A 140 -17.96 12.54 38.75
CA TRP A 140 -17.86 11.13 39.09
C TRP A 140 -17.14 10.37 37.99
N GLN A 141 -16.20 9.52 38.40
CA GLN A 141 -15.41 8.65 37.54
C GLN A 141 -15.94 7.23 37.70
N THR A 142 -16.23 6.57 36.58
CA THR A 142 -16.62 5.16 36.58
C THR A 142 -15.49 4.33 36.00
N ASP A 143 -15.10 3.27 36.70
CA ASP A 143 -14.11 2.31 36.21
C ASP A 143 -14.66 0.88 36.29
N PHE A 144 -14.28 0.08 35.28
CA PHE A 144 -14.62 -1.33 35.18
C PHE A 144 -13.35 -2.16 35.26
N THR A 145 -13.14 -2.79 36.40
CA THR A 145 -12.00 -3.67 36.63
C THR A 145 -12.41 -5.14 36.48
N TYR A 146 -11.64 -5.89 35.69
CA TYR A 146 -11.86 -7.32 35.46
C TYR A 146 -10.98 -8.14 36.40
N ILE A 147 -11.61 -8.98 37.22
CA ILE A 147 -10.92 -9.81 38.21
C ILE A 147 -11.12 -11.27 37.86
N LYS A 148 -10.03 -11.99 37.57
CA LYS A 148 -10.07 -13.44 37.36
C LYS A 148 -9.80 -14.16 38.67
N VAL A 149 -10.82 -14.87 39.19
CA VAL A 149 -10.66 -15.73 40.36
C VAL A 149 -10.45 -17.17 39.89
N LEU A 150 -9.31 -17.75 40.26
CA LEU A 150 -8.94 -19.10 39.86
C LEU A 150 -9.97 -20.12 40.39
N GLY A 151 -10.50 -20.95 39.49
CA GLY A 151 -11.54 -21.94 39.79
C GLY A 151 -12.98 -21.41 39.81
N TRP A 152 -13.19 -20.09 39.77
CA TRP A 152 -14.51 -19.46 39.91
C TRP A 152 -14.88 -18.57 38.72
N GLY A 153 -13.91 -18.18 37.89
CA GLY A 153 -14.13 -17.47 36.63
C GLY A 153 -13.85 -15.97 36.71
N TRP A 154 -14.49 -15.22 35.81
CA TRP A 154 -14.32 -13.77 35.69
C TRP A 154 -15.39 -13.02 36.46
N PHE A 155 -14.97 -12.04 37.24
CA PHE A 155 -15.81 -11.08 37.94
C PHE A 155 -15.57 -9.69 37.37
N TYR A 156 -16.62 -8.89 37.35
CA TYR A 156 -16.63 -7.54 36.81
C TYR A 156 -16.94 -6.58 37.95
N LEU A 157 -15.94 -5.80 38.36
CA LEU A 157 -16.09 -4.77 39.37
C LEU A 157 -16.41 -3.46 38.66
N SER A 158 -17.62 -2.93 38.89
CA SER A 158 -18.02 -1.59 38.47
C SER A 158 -17.95 -0.68 39.69
N THR A 159 -17.12 0.34 39.65
CA THR A 159 -17.04 1.34 40.73
C THR A 159 -17.32 2.72 40.21
N VAL A 160 -18.00 3.53 41.02
CA VAL A 160 -18.15 4.97 40.82
C VAL A 160 -17.43 5.69 41.95
N LEU A 161 -16.50 6.56 41.59
CA LEU A 161 -15.65 7.32 42.50
C LEU A 161 -15.90 8.82 42.31
N ASP A 162 -16.01 9.56 43.41
CA ASP A 162 -16.02 11.01 43.39
C ASP A 162 -14.59 11.56 43.18
N ASP A 163 -14.35 12.31 42.10
CA ASP A 163 -13.00 12.74 41.72
C ASP A 163 -12.34 13.67 42.75
N TYR A 164 -13.13 14.46 43.49
CA TYR A 164 -12.59 15.38 44.49
C TYR A 164 -12.21 14.67 45.79
N SER A 165 -13.15 13.95 46.38
CA SER A 165 -12.96 13.29 47.69
C SER A 165 -12.26 11.94 47.61
N ARG A 166 -12.19 11.33 46.42
CA ARG A 166 -11.67 9.97 46.18
C ARG A 166 -12.44 8.86 46.90
N TYR A 167 -13.65 9.13 47.36
CA TYR A 167 -14.54 8.10 47.92
C TYR A 167 -15.29 7.35 46.82
N ILE A 168 -15.46 6.04 47.04
CA ILE A 168 -16.38 5.22 46.25
C ILE A 168 -17.80 5.56 46.70
N VAL A 169 -18.63 5.96 45.75
CA VAL A 169 -20.04 6.32 45.97
C VAL A 169 -21.00 5.24 45.48
N PHE A 170 -20.53 4.30 44.64
CA PHE A 170 -21.26 3.11 44.19
C PHE A 170 -20.29 1.99 43.79
#